data_AF-A0A9D8EFE8-F1
#
_entry.id   AF-A0A9D8EFE8-F1
#
_cell.length_a   1.000
_cell.length_b   1.000
_cell.length_c   1.000
_cell.angle_alpha   90.00
_cell.angle_beta   90.00
_cell.angle_gamma   90.00
#
_symmetry.space_group_name_H-M   'P 1'
#
loop_
_entity.id
_entity.type
_entity.pdbx_description
1 polymer ?
#
loop_
_entity_poly.entity_id
_entity_poly.type
_entity_poly.pdbx_seq_one_letter_code
_entity_poly.pdbx_strand_id
1 'polypeptide(L)' 'MIKPKVGICTCIMKGYNLGEEDSVGYQEELKKSVINLGFDPVVSEEFISSAEIAKKVAALFKEQKVDVFILNIGT' A
#
# COMPACT_ATOMS: atom_id res chain seq x y z
N MET A 1 14.94 -6.92 18.32
CA MET A 1 13.46 -7.08 18.26
C MET A 1 13.06 -7.23 16.81
N ILE A 2 12.21 -8.20 16.49
CA ILE A 2 11.58 -8.29 15.18
C ILE A 2 10.52 -7.19 15.12
N LYS A 3 10.61 -6.29 14.14
CA LYS A 3 9.58 -5.29 13.88
C LYS A 3 8.49 -5.93 13.01
N PRO A 4 7.20 -5.88 13.39
CA PRO A 4 6.13 -6.35 12.52
C PRO A 4 6.13 -5.60 11.19
N LYS A 5 5.90 -6.32 10.11
CA LYS A 5 5.81 -5.78 8.75
C LYS A 5 4.39 -5.39 8.41
N VAL A 6 4.22 -4.15 7.97
CA VAL A 6 2.92 -3.60 7.58
C VAL A 6 2.91 -3.32 6.07
N GLY A 7 2.07 -4.04 5.34
CA GLY A 7 1.82 -3.79 3.92
C GLY A 7 1.00 -2.51 3.74
N ILE A 8 1.35 -1.69 2.75
CA ILE A 8 0.57 -0.50 2.38
C ILE A 8 0.29 -0.58 0.90
N CYS A 9 -0.98 -0.52 0.52
CA CYS A 9 -1.40 -0.41 -0.86
C CYS A 9 -2.60 0.53 -1.00
N THR A 10 -2.68 1.18 -2.14
CA THR A 10 -3.80 2.07 -2.48
C THR A 10 -4.57 1.49 -3.65
N CYS A 11 -5.89 1.41 -3.51
CA CYS A 11 -6.82 1.10 -4.59
C CYS A 11 -7.32 2.39 -5.21
N ILE A 12 -7.34 2.44 -6.55
CA ILE A 12 -7.86 3.56 -7.32
C ILE A 12 -8.76 3.05 -8.44
N MET A 13 -9.76 3.84 -8.82
CA MET A 13 -10.57 3.55 -9.99
C MET A 13 -9.92 4.14 -11.26
N LYS A 14 -9.42 3.27 -12.15
CA LYS A 14 -8.74 3.67 -13.39
C LYS A 14 -9.66 4.50 -14.29
N GLY A 15 -9.15 5.63 -14.78
CA GLY A 15 -9.87 6.48 -15.75
C GLY A 15 -10.86 7.47 -15.12
N TYR A 16 -10.88 7.56 -13.79
CA TYR A 16 -11.50 8.66 -13.08
C TYR A 16 -10.40 9.59 -12.61
N ASN A 17 -10.44 10.85 -13.05
CA ASN A 17 -9.42 11.88 -12.76
C ASN A 17 -9.46 12.37 -11.29
N LEU A 18 -9.97 11.54 -10.38
CA LEU A 18 -10.15 11.84 -8.98
C LEU A 18 -9.10 11.05 -8.19
N GLY A 19 -8.12 11.76 -7.67
CA GLY A 19 -7.24 11.25 -6.61
C GLY A 19 -6.05 10.40 -7.04
N GLU A 20 -5.80 10.13 -8.33
CA GLU A 20 -4.58 9.41 -8.75
C GLU A 20 -3.30 10.19 -8.35
N GLU A 21 -3.31 11.51 -8.52
CA GLU A 21 -2.17 12.38 -8.15
C GLU A 21 -2.02 12.53 -6.63
N ASP A 22 -3.13 12.71 -5.91
CA ASP A 22 -3.13 12.88 -4.45
C ASP A 22 -2.80 11.58 -3.70
N SER A 23 -3.14 10.42 -4.28
CA SER A 23 -2.93 9.09 -3.68
C SER A 23 -1.47 8.81 -3.35
N VAL A 24 -0.53 9.39 -4.12
CA VAL A 24 0.91 9.28 -3.84
C VAL A 24 1.25 9.96 -2.51
N GLY A 25 0.71 11.16 -2.27
CA GLY A 25 0.90 11.90 -1.03
C GLY A 25 0.39 11.14 0.18
N TYR A 26 -0.85 10.63 0.10
CA TYR A 26 -1.44 9.84 1.18
C TYR A 26 -0.67 8.55 1.48
N GLN A 27 -0.19 7.85 0.44
CA GLN A 27 0.59 6.63 0.64
C GLN A 27 1.94 6.92 1.33
N GLU A 28 2.61 8.02 1.00
CA GLU A 28 3.84 8.43 1.68
C GLU A 28 3.60 8.89 3.12
N GLU A 29 2.48 9.55 3.41
CA GLU A 29 2.09 9.90 4.78
C GLU A 29 1.79 8.66 5.64
N LEU A 30 1.09 7.67 5.07
CA LEU A 30 0.85 6.39 5.73
C LEU A 30 2.15 5.66 6.03
N LYS A 31 3.07 5.60 5.06
CA LYS A 31 4.41 5.02 5.24
C LYS A 31 5.18 5.70 6.36
N LYS A 32 5.21 7.04 6.40
CA LYS A 32 5.84 7.80 7.50
C LYS A 32 5.21 7.46 8.85
N SER A 33 3.89 7.36 8.91
CA SER A 33 3.16 7.03 10.14
C SER A 33 3.51 5.64 10.66
N VAL A 34 3.58 4.64 9.77
CA VAL A 34 4.00 3.26 10.09
C VAL A 34 5.42 3.23 10.64
N ILE A 35 6.35 3.96 10.03
CA ILE A 35 7.74 4.09 10.50
C ILE A 35 7.80 4.73 11.89
N ASN A 36 7.08 5.83 12.10
CA ASN A 36 7.06 6.57 13.36
C ASN A 36 6.48 5.76 14.52
N LEU A 37 5.56 4.83 14.23
CA LEU A 37 5.02 3.88 15.21
C LEU A 37 5.97 2.69 15.48
N GLY A 38 7.10 2.60 14.77
CA GLY A 38 8.12 1.59 15.00
C GLY A 38 7.97 0.31 14.19
N PHE A 39 7.06 0.28 13.20
CA PHE A 39 6.85 -0.86 12.30
C PHE A 39 7.73 -0.79 11.05
N ASP A 40 7.79 -1.90 10.30
CA ASP A 40 8.52 -2.00 9.02
C ASP A 40 7.55 -1.95 7.83
N PRO A 41 7.49 -0.85 7.05
CA PRO A 41 6.53 -0.73 5.96
C PRO A 41 6.97 -1.50 4.70
N VAL A 42 6.03 -2.18 4.06
CA VAL A 42 6.18 -2.76 2.71
C VAL A 42 5.15 -2.09 1.81
N VAL A 43 5.61 -1.25 0.89
CA VAL A 43 4.72 -0.41 0.06
C VAL A 43 4.59 -1.01 -1.34
N SER A 44 3.37 -1.08 -1.88
CA SER A 44 3.18 -1.47 -3.28
C SER A 44 3.61 -0.35 -4.23
N GLU A 45 4.39 -0.69 -5.25
CA GLU A 45 4.83 0.27 -6.27
C GLU A 45 3.69 0.71 -7.20
N GLU A 46 2.77 -0.21 -7.52
CA GLU A 46 1.61 0.04 -8.35
C GLU A 46 0.37 0.31 -7.47
N PHE A 47 -0.49 1.24 -7.88
CA PHE A 47 -1.84 1.37 -7.33
C PHE A 47 -2.76 0.28 -7.90
N ILE A 48 -3.54 -0.34 -7.03
CA ILE A 48 -4.47 -1.40 -7.38
C ILE A 48 -5.62 -0.79 -8.17
N SER A 49 -5.64 -1.05 -9.47
CA SER A 49 -6.69 -0.59 -10.38
C SER A 49 -7.29 -1.72 -11.22
N SER A 50 -6.79 -2.94 -11.04
CA SER A 50 -7.30 -4.15 -11.67
C SER A 50 -7.05 -5.38 -10.79
N ALA A 51 -7.72 -6.49 -11.10
CA ALA A 51 -7.51 -7.76 -10.42
C ALA A 51 -6.09 -8.31 -10.62
N GLU A 52 -5.46 -8.05 -11.77
CA GLU A 52 -4.08 -8.44 -12.06
C GLU A 52 -3.09 -7.71 -11.14
N ILE A 53 -3.25 -6.40 -10.94
CA ILE A 53 -2.40 -5.62 -10.04
C ILE A 53 -2.62 -6.07 -8.59
N ALA A 54 -3.86 -6.32 -8.18
CA ALA A 54 -4.16 -6.86 -6.85
C ALA A 54 -3.42 -8.19 -6.59
N LYS A 55 -3.35 -9.09 -7.57
CA LYS A 55 -2.60 -10.35 -7.46
C LYS A 55 -1.10 -10.13 -7.31
N LYS A 56 -0.51 -9.17 -8.04
CA LYS A 56 0.91 -8.81 -7.89
C LYS A 56 1.21 -8.27 -6.49
N VAL A 57 0.39 -7.36 -5.99
CA VAL A 57 0.54 -6.80 -4.63
C VAL A 57 0.42 -7.88 -3.56
N ALA A 58 -0.56 -8.78 -3.70
CA ALA A 58 -0.70 -9.92 -2.79
C ALA A 58 0.51 -10.86 -2.81
N ALA A 59 1.11 -11.10 -3.99
CA ALA A 59 2.33 -11.89 -4.12
C ALA A 59 3.52 -11.22 -3.43
N LEU A 60 3.70 -9.90 -3.62
CA LEU A 60 4.71 -9.10 -2.92
C LEU A 60 4.57 -9.21 -1.40
N PHE A 61 3.35 -9.02 -0.86
CA PHE A 61 3.12 -9.09 0.59
C PHE A 61 3.41 -10.48 1.16
N LYS A 62 3.08 -11.54 0.40
CA LYS A 62 3.40 -12.91 0.77
C LYS A 62 4.92 -13.17 0.77
N GLU A 63 5.63 -12.72 -0.26
CA GLU A 63 7.09 -12.85 -0.36
C GLU A 63 7.80 -12.11 0.77
N GLN A 64 7.34 -10.88 1.05
CA GLN A 64 7.90 -10.03 2.10
C GLN A 64 7.51 -10.47 3.52
N LYS A 65 6.63 -11.46 3.66
CA LYS A 65 6.08 -11.94 4.95
C LYS A 65 5.44 -10.81 5.74
N VAL A 66 4.57 -10.05 5.08
CA VAL A 66 3.77 -9.00 5.72
C VAL A 66 2.83 -9.63 6.76
N ASP A 67 2.77 -9.04 7.95
CA ASP A 67 1.94 -9.51 9.06
C ASP A 67 0.50 -8.99 8.97
N VAL A 68 0.36 -7.73 8.55
CA VAL A 68 -0.92 -7.02 8.37
C VAL A 68 -0.79 -6.02 7.23
N PHE A 69 -1.88 -5.70 6.54
CA PHE A 69 -1.85 -4.66 5.50
C PHE A 69 -2.93 -3.61 5.71
N ILE A 70 -2.64 -2.41 5.21
CA ILE A 70 -3.55 -1.28 5.10
C ILE A 70 -3.91 -1.16 3.62
N LEU A 71 -5.20 -1.29 3.32
CA LEU A 71 -5.76 -0.97 2.01
C LEU A 71 -6.38 0.42 2.08
N ASN A 72 -5.72 1.40 1.48
CA ASN A 72 -6.27 2.73 1.30
C ASN A 72 -7.19 2.74 0.07
N ILE A 73 -8.40 3.26 0.20
CA ILE A 73 -9.31 3.43 -0.93
C ILE A 73 -9.22 4.89 -1.36
N GLY A 74 -8.46 5.14 -2.43
CA GLY A 74 -8.22 6.48 -2.96
C GLY A 74 -9.45 7.04 -3.66
N THR A 75 -10.09 6.24 -4.51
CA THR A 75 -11.36 6.53 -5.21
C THR A 75 -12.04 5.26 -5.73
#